data_AF-A0AAV2B3K1-F1
#
_entry.id   AF-A0AAV2B3K1-F1
#
_cell.length_a   1.000
_cell.length_b   1.000
_cell.length_c   1.000
_cell.angle_alpha   90.00
_cell.angle_beta   90.00
_cell.angle_gamma   90.00
#
_symmetry.space_group_name_H-M   'P 1'
#
loop_
_entity.id
_entity.type
_entity.pdbx_description
1 polymer ?
#
loop_
_entity_poly.entity_id
_entity_poly.type
_entity_poly.pdbx_seq_one_letter_code
_entity_poly.pdbx_strand_id
1 'polypeptide(L)'
;HRCKNKKYAPKLPSTSIVIVFHNEAWSTLLRTIHSVIRMSPKELIEEIILVDDASDSPVICLLLSRVDKKQVLRTGKRSGLIRARLIGAAQARGQVITFLDAHCECTVGWLEPLLDRIAEDRSRVVCPIIDVISDASFEYVPASDMTWGGFNWKMNFRWYRVPQREVDRRHGDRTLPVRTPTMAGGLFSIDKDYFEKIGKYDEGMDIWGGENLELSFRIWMCAGTLEIVTCSHVGHVFRKSTPYTFPGGTSKIVNHNNARLAEVWLDEWKDFFYAINPVAKKVAAGNVTERKELRKKLHCKSFRWYLENIYPESQMPLDYYHLGEIRNEFTNKCLDTYNRKSGENVAVSHCHGMGGNQNFFQVFAYTKRKQIMSDDNCLDASSYRGPVKLVRCHGMGGNQMWEYDEQEKTIQHVNSGKCLDKPESKDPTLPVLKDCDGSLSQIWIMKGKFKWQVS
;
A
#
# COMPACT_ATOMS: atom_id res chain seq x y z
N HIS A 1 -14.22 -1.53 24.52
CA HIS A 1 -14.88 -2.19 25.69
C HIS A 1 -14.93 -3.71 25.59
N ARG A 2 -15.46 -4.32 24.50
CA ARG A 2 -15.57 -5.79 24.39
C ARG A 2 -14.22 -6.53 24.44
N CYS A 3 -13.14 -5.95 23.92
CA CYS A 3 -11.79 -6.52 24.00
C CYS A 3 -11.31 -6.83 25.42
N LYS A 4 -11.75 -6.06 26.43
CA LYS A 4 -11.35 -6.29 27.84
C LYS A 4 -11.86 -7.62 28.40
N ASN A 5 -12.90 -8.19 27.78
CA ASN A 5 -13.52 -9.43 28.23
C ASN A 5 -13.06 -10.64 27.38
N LYS A 6 -12.18 -10.44 26.39
CA LYS A 6 -11.63 -11.55 25.61
C LYS A 6 -10.71 -12.39 26.48
N LYS A 7 -10.82 -13.71 26.32
CA LYS A 7 -9.92 -14.70 26.92
C LYS A 7 -9.10 -15.30 25.79
N TYR A 8 -7.80 -15.40 26.00
CA TYR A 8 -6.85 -15.98 25.06
C TYR A 8 -6.44 -17.38 25.53
N ALA A 9 -5.79 -18.14 24.67
CA ALA A 9 -5.29 -19.46 25.03
C ALA A 9 -4.35 -19.38 26.25
N PRO A 10 -4.38 -20.36 27.17
CA PRO A 10 -3.58 -20.33 28.38
C PRO A 10 -2.07 -20.44 28.11
N LYS A 11 -1.69 -20.97 26.94
CA LYS A 11 -0.30 -21.11 26.51
C LYS A 11 -0.12 -20.45 25.15
N LEU A 12 0.51 -19.28 25.17
CA LEU A 12 0.87 -18.53 23.98
C LEU A 12 2.36 -18.74 23.64
N PRO A 13 2.76 -18.65 22.36
CA PRO A 13 4.16 -18.75 21.97
C PRO A 13 4.96 -17.54 22.49
N SER A 14 6.24 -17.74 22.81
CA SER A 14 7.13 -16.62 23.13
C SER A 14 7.51 -15.84 21.87
N THR A 15 7.77 -14.54 22.01
CA THR A 15 8.18 -13.67 20.91
C THR A 15 9.54 -13.00 21.16
N SER A 16 10.34 -12.88 20.10
CA SER A 16 11.49 -11.97 20.05
C SER A 16 11.04 -10.66 19.39
N ILE A 17 11.18 -9.55 20.11
CA ILE A 17 10.79 -8.22 19.61
C ILE A 17 11.99 -7.59 18.91
N VAL A 18 11.89 -7.33 17.61
CA VAL A 18 12.94 -6.73 16.79
C VAL A 18 12.62 -5.27 16.54
N ILE A 19 13.49 -4.37 17.03
CA ILE A 19 13.38 -2.91 16.84
C ILE A 19 14.59 -2.44 16.05
N VAL A 20 14.36 -2.00 14.82
CA VAL A 20 15.40 -1.42 13.96
C VAL A 20 15.39 0.10 14.12
N PHE A 21 16.57 0.71 14.23
CA PHE A 21 16.69 2.15 14.31
C PHE A 21 17.95 2.66 13.58
N HIS A 22 17.86 3.89 13.09
CA HIS A 22 18.97 4.66 12.55
C HIS A 22 18.78 6.11 12.97
N ASN A 23 19.74 6.70 13.69
CA ASN A 23 19.70 8.09 14.14
C ASN A 23 18.35 8.49 14.80
N GLU A 24 17.77 7.58 15.58
CA GLU A 24 16.48 7.81 16.25
C GLU A 24 16.63 8.70 17.49
N ALA A 25 15.60 9.48 17.80
CA ALA A 25 15.59 10.29 19.01
C ALA A 25 15.59 9.39 20.26
N TRP A 26 16.55 9.65 21.17
CA TRP A 26 16.76 8.90 22.40
C TRP A 26 15.49 8.63 23.20
N SER A 27 14.71 9.69 23.44
CA SER A 27 13.49 9.61 24.24
C SER A 27 12.44 8.71 23.60
N THR A 28 12.32 8.71 22.28
CA THR A 28 11.34 7.88 21.56
C THR A 28 11.74 6.41 21.53
N LEU A 29 13.03 6.11 21.32
CA LEU A 29 13.52 4.73 21.36
C LEU A 29 13.36 4.11 22.75
N LEU A 30 13.77 4.84 23.79
CA LEU A 30 13.55 4.39 25.16
C LEU A 30 12.07 4.20 25.48
N ARG A 31 11.21 5.13 25.08
CA ARG A 31 9.78 5.03 25.36
C ARG A 31 9.15 3.80 24.69
N THR A 32 9.61 3.47 23.48
CA THR A 32 9.25 2.23 22.79
C THR A 32 9.63 1.01 23.63
N ILE A 33 10.90 0.89 24.01
CA ILE A 33 11.43 -0.25 24.81
C ILE A 33 10.68 -0.36 26.15
N HIS A 34 10.52 0.75 26.86
CA HIS A 34 9.82 0.78 28.14
C HIS A 34 8.34 0.40 28.01
N SER A 35 7.66 0.83 26.94
CA SER A 35 6.27 0.45 26.69
C SER A 35 6.14 -1.06 26.46
N VAL A 36 7.06 -1.67 25.70
CA VAL A 36 7.11 -3.11 25.49
C VAL A 36 7.27 -3.86 26.82
N ILE A 37 8.28 -3.49 27.62
CA ILE A 37 8.57 -4.16 28.89
C ILE A 37 7.43 -4.02 29.89
N ARG A 38 6.79 -2.84 29.95
CA ARG A 38 5.75 -2.53 30.94
C ARG A 38 4.39 -3.10 30.56
N MET A 39 4.06 -3.16 29.28
CA MET A 39 2.72 -3.49 28.79
C MET A 39 2.58 -4.93 28.26
N SER A 40 3.64 -5.74 28.38
CA SER A 40 3.65 -7.14 27.95
C SER A 40 3.87 -8.07 29.14
N PRO A 41 3.21 -9.24 29.19
CA PRO A 41 3.54 -10.29 30.16
C PRO A 41 4.99 -10.77 29.95
N LYS A 42 5.74 -10.90 31.05
CA LYS A 42 7.20 -11.19 30.99
C LYS A 42 7.49 -12.55 30.37
N GLU A 43 6.63 -13.51 30.63
CA GLU A 43 6.69 -14.89 30.14
C GLU A 43 6.50 -15.01 28.61
N LEU A 44 5.94 -13.98 27.96
CA LEU A 44 5.76 -13.96 26.50
C LEU A 44 6.94 -13.31 25.77
N ILE A 45 7.76 -12.53 26.47
CA ILE A 45 8.93 -11.86 25.90
C ILE A 45 10.15 -12.76 26.08
N GLU A 46 10.58 -13.37 24.99
CA GLU A 46 11.85 -14.12 24.97
C GLU A 46 13.02 -13.13 25.08
N GLU A 47 12.98 -12.08 24.26
CA GLU A 47 14.03 -11.06 24.20
C GLU A 47 13.57 -9.83 23.41
N ILE A 48 14.29 -8.73 23.59
CA ILE A 48 14.18 -7.51 22.78
C ILE A 48 15.52 -7.35 22.06
N ILE A 49 15.48 -7.36 20.73
CA ILE A 49 16.65 -7.22 19.84
C ILE A 49 16.60 -5.83 19.22
N LEU A 50 17.57 -5.00 19.58
CA LEU A 50 17.77 -3.69 18.99
C LEU A 50 18.77 -3.83 17.84
N VAL A 51 18.43 -3.31 16.66
CA VAL A 51 19.33 -3.31 15.50
C VAL A 51 19.65 -1.87 15.12
N ASP A 52 20.89 -1.46 15.41
CA ASP A 52 21.46 -0.18 15.00
C ASP A 52 21.94 -0.27 13.54
N ASP A 53 21.20 0.35 12.62
CA ASP A 53 21.56 0.44 11.21
C ASP A 53 22.53 1.59 10.93
N ALA A 54 23.71 1.52 11.56
CA ALA A 54 24.81 2.47 11.43
C ALA A 54 24.43 3.92 11.79
N SER A 55 23.95 4.14 13.01
CA SER A 55 23.77 5.48 13.56
C SER A 55 25.10 6.17 13.85
N ASP A 56 25.12 7.50 13.67
CA ASP A 56 26.29 8.36 13.81
C ASP A 56 26.38 8.99 15.22
N SER A 57 25.28 8.98 15.98
CA SER A 57 25.17 9.72 17.24
C SER A 57 25.99 9.09 18.38
N PRO A 58 26.86 9.85 19.06
CA PRO A 58 27.59 9.39 20.26
C PRO A 58 26.66 8.96 21.41
N VAL A 59 25.45 9.53 21.46
CA VAL A 59 24.43 9.23 22.48
C VAL A 59 23.95 7.78 22.39
N ILE A 60 23.96 7.20 21.19
CA ILE A 60 23.59 5.79 20.98
C ILE A 60 24.67 4.87 21.55
N CYS A 61 25.96 5.21 21.46
CA CYS A 61 27.01 4.41 22.13
C CYS A 61 26.83 4.37 23.66
N LEU A 62 26.30 5.43 24.27
CA LEU A 62 25.90 5.48 25.68
C LEU A 62 24.60 4.71 25.98
N LEU A 63 23.67 4.58 25.02
CA LEU A 63 22.50 3.68 25.12
C LEU A 63 22.96 2.23 25.26
N LEU A 64 23.87 1.81 24.37
CA LEU A 64 24.36 0.43 24.29
C LEU A 64 25.14 0.01 25.54
N SER A 65 25.57 0.95 26.38
CA SER A 65 26.22 0.65 27.66
C SER A 65 25.25 0.45 28.82
N ARG A 66 24.00 0.93 28.71
CA ARG A 66 22.95 0.80 29.74
C ARG A 66 21.96 -0.33 29.47
N VAL A 67 21.86 -0.77 28.23
CA VAL A 67 21.11 -1.97 27.82
C VAL A 67 22.09 -3.14 27.80
N ASP A 68 21.63 -4.37 28.06
CA ASP A 68 22.49 -5.55 27.95
C ASP A 68 23.07 -5.61 26.53
N LYS A 69 24.40 -5.61 26.40
CA LYS A 69 25.11 -5.61 25.11
C LYS A 69 24.70 -6.78 24.23
N LYS A 70 24.23 -7.89 24.80
CA LYS A 70 23.74 -9.06 24.05
C LYS A 70 22.45 -8.79 23.28
N GLN A 71 21.73 -7.72 23.60
CA GLN A 71 20.47 -7.34 22.98
C GLN A 71 20.63 -6.37 21.82
N VAL A 72 21.85 -5.90 21.51
CA VAL A 72 22.04 -4.89 20.47
C VAL A 72 23.01 -5.34 19.38
N LEU A 73 22.51 -5.28 18.14
CA LEU A 73 23.23 -5.63 16.93
C LEU A 73 23.56 -4.37 16.16
N ARG A 74 24.83 -4.18 15.78
CA ARG A 74 25.26 -3.04 14.97
C ARG A 74 25.68 -3.51 13.58
N THR A 75 25.07 -2.95 12.55
CA THR A 75 25.34 -3.34 11.15
C THR A 75 26.71 -2.88 10.65
N GLY A 76 27.28 -1.84 11.27
CA GLY A 76 28.59 -1.24 10.92
C GLY A 76 28.59 -0.40 9.64
N LYS A 77 27.64 -0.64 8.73
CA LYS A 77 27.36 0.17 7.54
C LYS A 77 25.86 0.30 7.35
N ARG A 78 25.42 1.43 6.82
CA ARG A 78 24.00 1.69 6.59
C ARG A 78 23.47 0.72 5.52
N SER A 79 22.71 -0.26 5.97
CA SER A 79 22.27 -1.42 5.18
C SER A 79 20.80 -1.31 4.76
N GLY A 80 20.00 -0.52 5.47
CA GLY A 80 18.58 -0.35 5.24
C GLY A 80 17.69 -1.06 6.24
N LEU A 81 16.45 -0.56 6.39
CA LEU A 81 15.42 -1.17 7.26
C LEU A 81 15.24 -2.64 6.96
N ILE A 82 15.15 -3.01 5.68
CA ILE A 82 14.88 -4.38 5.23
C ILE A 82 16.00 -5.33 5.69
N ARG A 83 17.26 -5.00 5.38
CA ARG A 83 18.42 -5.82 5.75
C ARG A 83 18.65 -5.83 7.27
N ALA A 84 18.44 -4.72 7.94
CA ALA A 84 18.53 -4.66 9.40
C ALA A 84 17.47 -5.53 10.09
N ARG A 85 16.23 -5.57 9.57
CA ARG A 85 15.20 -6.51 10.06
C ARG A 85 15.60 -7.96 9.85
N LEU A 86 16.22 -8.30 8.72
CA LEU A 86 16.73 -9.65 8.47
C LEU A 86 17.83 -10.06 9.46
N ILE A 87 18.74 -9.13 9.79
CA ILE A 87 19.78 -9.36 10.80
C ILE A 87 19.15 -9.63 12.17
N GLY A 88 18.18 -8.81 12.58
CA GLY A 88 17.45 -9.01 13.84
C GLY A 88 16.67 -10.33 13.86
N ALA A 89 15.96 -10.65 12.77
CA ALA A 89 15.21 -11.89 12.62
C ALA A 89 16.09 -13.13 12.67
N ALA A 90 17.31 -13.07 12.13
CA ALA A 90 18.27 -14.18 12.18
C ALA A 90 18.78 -14.48 13.60
N GLN A 91 18.75 -13.50 14.51
CA GLN A 91 19.15 -13.67 15.91
C GLN A 91 17.97 -14.00 16.84
N ALA A 92 16.73 -13.92 16.35
CA ALA A 92 15.54 -14.19 17.14
C ALA A 92 15.47 -15.65 17.61
N ARG A 93 15.28 -15.86 18.91
CA ARG A 93 15.13 -17.18 19.57
C ARG A 93 13.67 -17.54 19.88
N GLY A 94 12.78 -16.55 19.96
CA GLY A 94 11.36 -16.74 20.17
C GLY A 94 10.71 -17.53 19.03
N GLN A 95 9.56 -18.14 19.32
CA GLN A 95 8.76 -18.86 18.33
C GLN A 95 8.11 -17.89 17.33
N VAL A 96 7.80 -16.68 17.79
CA VAL A 96 7.27 -15.57 16.99
C VAL A 96 8.32 -14.47 16.91
N ILE A 97 8.32 -13.75 15.79
CA ILE A 97 9.07 -12.49 15.62
C ILE A 97 8.05 -11.36 15.58
N THR A 98 8.21 -10.37 16.46
CA THR A 98 7.40 -9.16 16.46
C THR A 98 8.27 -7.97 16.06
N PHE A 99 7.98 -7.38 14.91
CA PHE A 99 8.66 -6.17 14.45
C PHE A 99 7.95 -4.93 14.97
N LEU A 100 8.72 -3.98 15.50
CA LEU A 100 8.25 -2.65 15.88
C LEU A 100 9.21 -1.59 15.34
N ASP A 101 8.66 -0.44 14.94
CA ASP A 101 9.46 0.75 14.68
C ASP A 101 9.96 1.36 15.99
N ALA A 102 11.04 2.13 15.93
CA ALA A 102 11.73 2.69 17.09
C ALA A 102 11.03 3.89 17.77
N HIS A 103 9.85 4.27 17.30
CA HIS A 103 9.06 5.40 17.80
C HIS A 103 7.59 4.98 17.97
N CYS A 104 7.39 3.93 18.76
CA CYS A 104 6.10 3.34 19.06
C CYS A 104 5.77 3.39 20.57
N GLU A 105 4.49 3.25 20.92
CA GLU A 105 4.05 3.04 22.30
C GLU A 105 3.00 1.93 22.35
N CYS A 106 3.37 0.81 22.98
CA CYS A 106 2.48 -0.33 23.17
C CYS A 106 1.44 -0.03 24.25
N THR A 107 0.20 -0.54 24.09
CA THR A 107 -0.88 -0.40 25.07
C THR A 107 -1.05 -1.66 25.92
N VAL A 108 -1.81 -1.57 27.01
CA VAL A 108 -2.11 -2.74 27.86
C VAL A 108 -2.88 -3.78 27.07
N GLY A 109 -2.39 -5.03 27.06
CA GLY A 109 -3.04 -6.15 26.36
C GLY A 109 -2.82 -6.15 24.85
N TRP A 110 -1.78 -5.47 24.36
CA TRP A 110 -1.49 -5.40 22.93
C TRP A 110 -0.92 -6.70 22.35
N LEU A 111 -0.21 -7.51 23.15
CA LEU A 111 0.62 -8.60 22.63
C LEU A 111 -0.13 -9.92 22.54
N GLU A 112 -0.87 -10.26 23.60
CA GLU A 112 -1.64 -11.49 23.73
C GLU A 112 -2.61 -11.72 22.56
N PRO A 113 -3.39 -10.71 22.09
CA PRO A 113 -4.26 -10.88 20.95
C PRO A 113 -3.51 -11.21 19.65
N LEU A 114 -2.27 -10.72 19.47
CA LEU A 114 -1.46 -11.02 18.29
C LEU A 114 -0.97 -12.47 18.34
N LEU A 115 -0.39 -12.88 19.47
CA LEU A 115 0.18 -14.21 19.63
C LEU A 115 -0.88 -15.31 19.61
N ASP A 116 -2.07 -15.06 20.13
CA ASP A 116 -3.20 -15.99 20.10
C ASP A 116 -3.60 -16.37 18.66
N ARG A 117 -3.62 -15.38 17.76
CA ARG A 117 -3.93 -15.62 16.33
C ARG A 117 -2.91 -16.50 15.63
N ILE A 118 -1.63 -16.32 15.94
CA ILE A 118 -0.52 -17.12 15.39
C ILE A 118 -0.51 -18.52 16.02
N ALA A 119 -0.85 -18.63 17.30
CA ALA A 119 -0.95 -19.91 18.00
C ALA A 119 -2.03 -20.81 17.39
N GLU A 120 -3.17 -20.24 16.98
CA GLU A 120 -4.22 -20.95 16.26
C GLU A 120 -3.76 -21.44 14.86
N ASP A 121 -2.96 -20.64 14.15
CA ASP A 121 -2.49 -20.95 12.80
C ASP A 121 -1.22 -20.15 12.49
N ARG A 122 -0.11 -20.87 12.34
CA ARG A 122 1.22 -20.29 12.13
C ARG A 122 1.38 -19.57 10.79
N SER A 123 0.48 -19.79 9.83
CA SER A 123 0.50 -19.11 8.53
C SER A 123 -0.10 -17.70 8.57
N ARG A 124 -0.61 -17.28 9.73
CA ARG A 124 -1.17 -15.93 9.93
C ARG A 124 -0.09 -14.94 10.26
N VAL A 125 -0.13 -13.80 9.57
CA VAL A 125 0.66 -12.62 9.87
C VAL A 125 -0.28 -11.56 10.39
N VAL A 126 0.05 -10.98 11.53
CA VAL A 126 -0.89 -10.16 12.29
C VAL A 126 -0.31 -8.79 12.61
N CYS A 127 -1.10 -7.76 12.41
CA CYS A 127 -0.78 -6.37 12.70
C CYS A 127 -1.66 -5.85 13.83
N PRO A 128 -1.15 -4.98 14.72
CA PRO A 128 -2.01 -4.21 15.60
C PRO A 128 -2.77 -3.14 14.81
N ILE A 129 -3.82 -2.57 15.42
CA ILE A 129 -4.26 -1.23 15.05
C ILE A 129 -3.14 -0.25 15.39
N ILE A 130 -2.76 0.56 14.41
CA ILE A 130 -1.72 1.56 14.57
C ILE A 130 -2.38 2.89 14.93
N ASP A 131 -2.31 3.23 16.21
CA ASP A 131 -2.80 4.50 16.74
C ASP A 131 -1.82 5.63 16.41
N VAL A 132 -2.29 6.87 16.41
CA VAL A 132 -1.48 8.03 16.01
C VAL A 132 -0.89 8.70 17.24
N ILE A 133 0.43 8.84 17.29
CA ILE A 133 1.11 9.73 18.23
C ILE A 133 1.49 10.99 17.45
N SER A 134 0.96 12.14 17.87
CA SER A 134 1.25 13.43 17.25
C SER A 134 2.76 13.75 17.30
N ASP A 135 3.36 14.09 16.17
CA ASP A 135 4.79 14.48 16.11
C ASP A 135 5.07 15.84 16.75
N ALA A 136 4.04 16.67 16.94
CA ALA A 136 4.14 17.99 17.56
C ALA A 136 3.85 17.98 19.07
N SER A 137 2.77 17.31 19.49
CA SER A 137 2.31 17.33 20.89
C SER A 137 2.58 16.03 21.65
N PHE A 138 2.94 14.95 20.97
CA PHE A 138 3.00 13.58 21.52
C PHE A 138 1.68 13.09 22.13
N GLU A 139 0.55 13.73 21.77
CA GLU A 139 -0.78 13.24 22.13
C GLU A 139 -1.05 11.89 21.44
N TYR A 140 -1.58 10.94 22.21
CA TYR A 140 -1.97 9.62 21.73
C TYR A 140 -3.44 9.64 21.27
N VAL A 141 -3.66 9.46 19.98
CA VAL A 141 -4.98 9.50 19.35
C VAL A 141 -5.31 8.10 18.81
N PRO A 142 -6.34 7.42 19.34
CA PRO A 142 -6.71 6.10 18.87
C PRO A 142 -7.20 6.14 17.43
N ALA A 143 -6.73 5.20 16.61
CA ALA A 143 -7.18 5.00 15.25
C ALA A 143 -8.50 4.21 15.22
N SER A 144 -9.19 4.30 14.09
CA SER A 144 -10.43 3.57 13.85
C SER A 144 -10.13 2.10 13.54
N ASP A 145 -10.89 1.19 14.14
CA ASP A 145 -10.93 -0.25 13.82
C ASP A 145 -11.67 -0.56 12.50
N MET A 146 -12.12 0.48 11.80
CA MET A 146 -12.77 0.41 10.49
C MET A 146 -11.84 0.88 9.37
N THR A 147 -10.53 0.86 9.60
CA THR A 147 -9.51 1.06 8.57
C THR A 147 -8.77 -0.23 8.27
N TRP A 148 -8.36 -0.40 7.01
CA TRP A 148 -7.50 -1.48 6.56
C TRP A 148 -6.48 -0.97 5.53
N GLY A 149 -5.49 -1.79 5.23
CA GLY A 149 -4.43 -1.44 4.29
C GLY A 149 -4.77 -1.82 2.86
N GLY A 150 -4.56 -0.89 1.93
CA GLY A 150 -4.58 -1.15 0.50
C GLY A 150 -3.43 -0.43 -0.21
N PHE A 151 -3.46 -0.45 -1.53
CA PHE A 151 -2.49 0.26 -2.36
C PHE A 151 -3.19 0.91 -3.56
N ASN A 152 -2.51 1.89 -4.16
CA ASN A 152 -2.93 2.57 -5.37
C ASN A 152 -2.14 2.07 -6.60
N TRP A 153 -2.38 2.61 -7.79
CA TRP A 153 -1.75 2.13 -9.03
C TRP A 153 -0.23 2.26 -9.07
N LYS A 154 0.33 3.16 -8.25
CA LYS A 154 1.77 3.38 -8.13
C LYS A 154 2.45 2.45 -7.13
N MET A 155 1.72 1.48 -6.58
CA MET A 155 2.20 0.61 -5.49
C MET A 155 2.59 1.42 -4.26
N ASN A 156 1.84 2.49 -3.97
CA ASN A 156 1.93 3.20 -2.70
C ASN A 156 0.85 2.68 -1.75
N PHE A 157 1.25 2.37 -0.52
CA PHE A 157 0.33 2.00 0.55
C PHE A 157 -0.62 3.17 0.88
N ARG A 158 -1.89 2.84 1.12
CA ARG A 158 -2.93 3.77 1.60
C ARG A 158 -3.85 3.09 2.60
N TRP A 159 -4.35 3.88 3.54
CA TRP A 159 -5.43 3.46 4.42
C TRP A 159 -6.78 3.66 3.75
N TYR A 160 -7.61 2.62 3.78
CA TYR A 160 -8.98 2.67 3.29
C TYR A 160 -9.96 2.25 4.37
N ARG A 161 -11.24 2.57 4.18
CA ARG A 161 -12.30 2.06 5.04
C ARG A 161 -12.51 0.58 4.77
N VAL A 162 -12.73 -0.21 5.81
CA VAL A 162 -13.06 -1.63 5.71
C VAL A 162 -14.33 -1.79 4.86
N PRO A 163 -14.31 -2.65 3.81
CA PRO A 163 -15.44 -2.83 2.92
C PRO A 163 -16.57 -3.62 3.56
N GLN A 164 -17.79 -3.46 3.05
CA GLN A 164 -18.99 -4.09 3.61
C GLN A 164 -18.86 -5.61 3.70
N ARG A 165 -18.26 -6.25 2.69
CA ARG A 165 -17.95 -7.69 2.66
C ARG A 165 -17.22 -8.18 3.92
N GLU A 166 -16.24 -7.41 4.39
CA GLU A 166 -15.43 -7.76 5.57
C GLU A 166 -16.13 -7.38 6.88
N VAL A 167 -17.07 -6.44 6.85
CA VAL A 167 -17.99 -6.16 7.96
C VAL A 167 -18.97 -7.33 8.13
N ASP A 168 -19.55 -7.80 7.03
CA ASP A 168 -20.52 -8.89 7.00
C ASP A 168 -19.91 -10.22 7.45
N ARG A 169 -18.68 -10.52 7.02
CA ARG A 169 -17.90 -11.69 7.48
C ARG A 169 -17.76 -11.76 9.00
N ARG A 170 -17.67 -10.60 9.66
CA ARG A 170 -17.53 -10.51 11.12
C ARG A 170 -18.87 -10.53 11.86
N HIS A 171 -20.00 -10.56 11.15
CA HIS A 171 -21.35 -10.58 11.73
C HIS A 171 -21.56 -9.50 12.81
N GLY A 172 -20.97 -8.31 12.61
CA GLY A 172 -21.04 -7.19 13.56
C GLY A 172 -20.11 -7.29 14.78
N ASP A 173 -19.33 -8.35 14.95
CA ASP A 173 -18.33 -8.43 16.02
C ASP A 173 -17.03 -7.69 15.63
N ARG A 174 -16.92 -6.45 16.10
CA ARG A 174 -15.75 -5.59 15.88
C ARG A 174 -14.49 -6.08 16.60
N THR A 175 -14.58 -7.05 17.52
CA THR A 175 -13.40 -7.63 18.17
C THR A 175 -12.73 -8.72 17.34
N LEU A 176 -13.37 -9.20 16.27
CA LEU A 176 -12.76 -10.14 15.35
C LEU A 176 -11.74 -9.41 14.46
N PRO A 177 -10.59 -10.05 14.17
CA PRO A 177 -9.58 -9.48 13.29
C PRO A 177 -10.15 -9.15 11.91
N VAL A 178 -9.62 -8.09 11.29
CA VAL A 178 -9.92 -7.68 9.92
C VAL A 178 -8.91 -8.32 8.98
N ARG A 179 -9.35 -9.06 7.97
CA ARG A 179 -8.47 -9.56 6.90
C ARG A 179 -8.11 -8.38 6.00
N THR A 180 -6.83 -8.04 5.91
CA THR A 180 -6.34 -6.85 5.18
C THR A 180 -5.55 -7.25 3.94
N PRO A 181 -5.78 -6.62 2.77
CA PRO A 181 -5.04 -6.89 1.53
C PRO A 181 -3.54 -6.70 1.68
N THR A 182 -3.15 -5.65 2.39
CA THR A 182 -1.76 -5.33 2.69
C THR A 182 -1.61 -4.70 4.07
N MET A 183 -0.38 -4.65 4.57
CA MET A 183 0.00 -3.96 5.80
C MET A 183 0.85 -2.72 5.52
N ALA A 184 0.94 -1.82 6.50
CA ALA A 184 1.86 -0.69 6.46
C ALA A 184 3.33 -1.14 6.51
N GLY A 185 3.61 -2.29 7.16
CA GLY A 185 4.93 -2.92 7.23
C GLY A 185 5.76 -2.55 8.45
N GLY A 186 5.46 -1.45 9.15
CA GLY A 186 6.18 -1.03 10.36
C GLY A 186 6.03 -2.00 11.54
N LEU A 187 4.80 -2.45 11.78
CA LEU A 187 4.42 -3.22 12.97
C LEU A 187 3.66 -4.49 12.57
N PHE A 188 4.22 -5.65 12.87
CA PHE A 188 3.55 -6.95 12.68
C PHE A 188 4.23 -8.06 13.49
N SER A 189 3.50 -9.15 13.72
CA SER A 189 4.03 -10.40 14.28
C SER A 189 3.83 -11.55 13.31
N ILE A 190 4.82 -12.44 13.26
CA ILE A 190 4.85 -13.59 12.36
C ILE A 190 5.56 -14.78 13.02
N ASP A 191 5.06 -15.99 12.80
CA ASP A 191 5.76 -17.22 13.20
C ASP A 191 7.14 -17.28 12.52
N LYS A 192 8.18 -17.57 13.31
CA LYS A 192 9.57 -17.56 12.83
C LYS A 192 9.78 -18.57 11.71
N ASP A 193 9.37 -19.82 11.90
CA ASP A 193 9.55 -20.89 10.92
C ASP A 193 8.77 -20.59 9.64
N TYR A 194 7.57 -20.02 9.76
CA TYR A 194 6.79 -19.57 8.62
C TYR A 194 7.49 -18.43 7.86
N PHE A 195 8.05 -17.43 8.56
CA PHE A 195 8.81 -16.35 7.94
C PHE A 195 10.02 -16.87 7.15
N GLU A 196 10.74 -17.88 7.68
CA GLU A 196 11.83 -18.53 6.96
C GLU A 196 11.33 -19.33 5.75
N LYS A 197 10.28 -20.13 5.94
CA LYS A 197 9.67 -20.97 4.90
C LYS A 197 9.23 -20.17 3.69
N ILE A 198 8.59 -19.01 3.91
CA ILE A 198 8.15 -18.16 2.81
C ILE A 198 9.30 -17.36 2.21
N GLY A 199 10.52 -17.40 2.74
CA GLY A 199 11.71 -16.74 2.19
C GLY A 199 11.94 -15.32 2.68
N LYS A 200 11.67 -15.06 3.96
CA LYS A 200 12.03 -13.82 4.71
C LYS A 200 11.65 -12.52 3.98
N TYR A 201 12.51 -11.52 3.91
CA TYR A 201 12.38 -10.38 2.98
C TYR A 201 13.26 -10.60 1.74
N ASP A 202 12.96 -9.90 0.64
CA ASP A 202 13.84 -9.87 -0.53
C ASP A 202 15.12 -9.06 -0.23
N GLU A 203 16.26 -9.73 -0.11
CA GLU A 203 17.57 -9.11 0.18
C GLU A 203 18.07 -8.16 -0.92
N GLY A 204 17.51 -8.30 -2.13
CA GLY A 204 17.78 -7.40 -3.24
C GLY A 204 17.01 -6.08 -3.17
N MET A 205 16.09 -5.91 -2.21
CA MET A 205 15.50 -4.60 -1.95
C MET A 205 16.45 -3.71 -1.14
N ASP A 206 16.45 -2.42 -1.47
CA ASP A 206 17.32 -1.44 -0.85
C ASP A 206 16.57 -0.54 0.13
N ILE A 207 17.17 -0.32 1.30
CA ILE A 207 16.81 0.67 2.31
C ILE A 207 15.36 0.58 2.81
N TRP A 208 14.39 1.09 2.06
CA TRP A 208 13.01 1.25 2.49
C TRP A 208 12.07 1.40 1.29
N GLY A 209 10.85 0.86 1.43
CA GLY A 209 9.72 1.04 0.52
C GLY A 209 9.48 -0.20 -0.34
N GLY A 210 8.21 -0.57 -0.48
CA GLY A 210 7.75 -1.70 -1.30
C GLY A 210 7.83 -3.06 -0.60
N GLU A 211 8.60 -3.19 0.49
CA GLU A 211 8.75 -4.46 1.23
C GLU A 211 7.45 -4.90 1.90
N ASN A 212 6.64 -3.93 2.32
CA ASN A 212 5.35 -4.17 2.95
C ASN A 212 4.34 -4.79 1.96
N LEU A 213 4.33 -4.29 0.71
CA LEU A 213 3.49 -4.83 -0.36
C LEU A 213 3.99 -6.20 -0.81
N GLU A 214 5.31 -6.35 -0.99
CA GLU A 214 5.92 -7.60 -1.45
C GLU A 214 5.60 -8.76 -0.50
N LEU A 215 5.81 -8.55 0.80
CA LEU A 215 5.52 -9.55 1.80
C LEU A 215 4.01 -9.82 1.90
N SER A 216 3.17 -8.78 1.79
CA SER A 216 1.71 -8.95 1.80
C SER A 216 1.20 -9.80 0.63
N PHE A 217 1.68 -9.55 -0.59
CA PHE A 217 1.31 -10.33 -1.77
C PHE A 217 1.76 -11.77 -1.61
N ARG A 218 3.00 -11.98 -1.16
CA ARG A 218 3.52 -13.32 -0.91
C ARG A 218 2.72 -14.07 0.13
N ILE A 219 2.38 -13.46 1.27
CA ILE A 219 1.57 -14.10 2.31
C ILE A 219 0.25 -14.60 1.72
N TRP A 220 -0.50 -13.71 1.05
CA TRP A 220 -1.80 -14.06 0.51
C TRP A 220 -1.75 -15.06 -0.64
N MET A 221 -0.82 -14.86 -1.58
CA MET A 221 -0.72 -15.70 -2.77
C MET A 221 -0.12 -17.07 -2.46
N CYS A 222 0.66 -17.21 -1.38
CA CYS A 222 1.34 -18.45 -1.01
C CYS A 222 0.74 -19.13 0.25
N ALA A 223 -0.58 -19.04 0.40
CA ALA A 223 -1.42 -19.79 1.37
C ALA A 223 -1.37 -19.34 2.85
N GLY A 224 -0.92 -18.14 3.16
CA GLY A 224 -1.13 -17.51 4.47
C GLY A 224 -2.26 -16.48 4.48
N THR A 225 -2.42 -15.80 5.60
CA THR A 225 -3.39 -14.70 5.74
C THR A 225 -2.77 -13.51 6.46
N LEU A 226 -3.20 -12.30 6.10
CA LEU A 226 -2.79 -11.07 6.76
C LEU A 226 -3.98 -10.44 7.50
N GLU A 227 -3.83 -10.20 8.79
CA GLU A 227 -4.91 -9.74 9.67
C GLU A 227 -4.52 -8.48 10.47
N ILE A 228 -5.45 -7.55 10.65
CA ILE A 228 -5.37 -6.49 11.65
C ILE A 228 -6.18 -6.95 12.87
N VAL A 229 -5.50 -7.15 14.00
CA VAL A 229 -6.12 -7.62 15.24
C VAL A 229 -6.67 -6.43 16.01
N THR A 230 -7.99 -6.26 15.98
CA THR A 230 -8.67 -5.05 16.46
C THR A 230 -8.63 -4.83 17.97
N CYS A 231 -8.19 -5.82 18.75
CA CYS A 231 -7.97 -5.67 20.19
C CYS A 231 -6.51 -5.36 20.56
N SER A 232 -5.60 -5.36 19.59
CA SER A 232 -4.20 -4.98 19.77
C SER A 232 -3.99 -3.56 19.26
N HIS A 233 -3.52 -2.66 20.12
CA HIS A 233 -3.27 -1.26 19.79
C HIS A 233 -1.82 -0.88 20.10
N VAL A 234 -1.16 -0.25 19.13
CA VAL A 234 0.19 0.29 19.29
C VAL A 234 0.22 1.68 18.66
N GLY A 235 0.61 2.68 19.42
CA GLY A 235 0.79 4.04 18.90
C GLY A 235 2.05 4.15 18.08
N HIS A 236 2.03 4.94 17.01
CA HIS A 236 3.17 5.22 16.15
C HIS A 236 3.29 6.73 15.92
N VAL A 237 4.52 7.27 15.98
CA VAL A 237 4.76 8.69 15.66
C VAL A 237 4.76 8.89 14.15
N PHE A 238 3.64 9.36 13.60
CA PHE A 238 3.51 9.67 12.18
C PHE A 238 4.15 11.03 11.86
N ARG A 239 5.22 11.00 11.07
CA ARG A 239 5.97 12.21 10.66
C ARG A 239 5.50 12.71 9.30
N LYS A 240 5.53 14.03 9.09
CA LYS A 240 5.22 14.65 7.78
C LYS A 240 6.29 14.39 6.72
N SER A 241 7.54 14.12 7.11
CA SER A 241 8.65 13.81 6.23
C SER A 241 9.62 12.83 6.87
N THR A 242 10.33 12.07 6.03
CA THR A 242 11.38 11.14 6.48
C THR A 242 12.66 11.93 6.77
N PRO A 243 13.23 11.86 7.99
CA PRO A 243 14.42 12.65 8.35
C PRO A 243 15.74 12.05 7.85
N TYR A 244 15.69 10.90 7.17
CA TYR A 244 16.88 10.14 6.78
C TYR A 244 17.34 10.46 5.36
N THR A 245 18.64 10.36 5.13
CA THR A 245 19.23 10.54 3.78
C THR A 245 18.92 9.32 2.92
N PHE A 246 18.80 9.47 1.61
CA PHE A 246 18.58 8.35 0.69
C PHE A 246 19.62 8.47 -0.44
N PRO A 247 20.64 7.59 -0.49
CA PRO A 247 21.65 7.63 -1.54
C PRO A 247 20.99 7.54 -2.93
N GLY A 248 21.12 8.58 -3.76
CA GLY A 248 20.46 8.64 -5.08
C GLY A 248 18.97 9.01 -5.06
N GLY A 249 18.43 9.40 -3.90
CA GLY A 249 17.06 9.88 -3.71
C GLY A 249 16.01 8.79 -3.47
N THR A 250 15.01 9.10 -2.63
CA THR A 250 13.94 8.17 -2.23
C THR A 250 13.20 7.57 -3.42
N SER A 251 12.94 8.38 -4.46
CA SER A 251 12.24 7.94 -5.66
C SER A 251 12.99 6.82 -6.40
N LYS A 252 14.32 6.89 -6.52
CA LYS A 252 15.10 5.85 -7.21
C LYS A 252 15.05 4.52 -6.48
N ILE A 253 15.21 4.55 -5.15
CA ILE A 253 15.19 3.36 -4.29
C ILE A 253 13.80 2.71 -4.28
N VAL A 254 12.75 3.50 -4.04
CA VAL A 254 11.37 2.97 -4.03
C VAL A 254 10.99 2.41 -5.39
N ASN A 255 11.38 3.07 -6.49
CA ASN A 255 11.12 2.55 -7.83
C ASN A 255 11.91 1.27 -8.12
N HIS A 256 13.14 1.11 -7.62
CA HIS A 256 13.89 -0.14 -7.71
C HIS A 256 13.15 -1.28 -7.00
N ASN A 257 12.76 -1.06 -5.74
CA ASN A 257 12.04 -2.07 -4.95
C ASN A 257 10.68 -2.41 -5.56
N ASN A 258 9.93 -1.40 -6.02
CA ASN A 258 8.64 -1.63 -6.69
C ASN A 258 8.81 -2.35 -8.03
N ALA A 259 9.89 -2.11 -8.78
CA ALA A 259 10.20 -2.87 -9.99
C ALA A 259 10.50 -4.35 -9.68
N ARG A 260 11.24 -4.64 -8.59
CA ARG A 260 11.45 -6.02 -8.12
C ARG A 260 10.14 -6.70 -7.75
N LEU A 261 9.29 -6.02 -6.98
CA LEU A 261 7.95 -6.48 -6.64
C LEU A 261 7.13 -6.76 -7.91
N ALA A 262 7.15 -5.84 -8.87
CA ALA A 262 6.39 -5.94 -10.11
C ALA A 262 6.81 -7.15 -10.95
N GLU A 263 8.11 -7.37 -11.11
CA GLU A 263 8.64 -8.48 -11.89
C GLU A 263 8.36 -9.86 -11.28
N VAL A 264 8.15 -9.93 -9.96
CA VAL A 264 7.94 -11.21 -9.26
C VAL A 264 6.48 -11.49 -9.00
N TRP A 265 5.67 -10.50 -8.64
CA TRP A 265 4.35 -10.70 -8.02
C TRP A 265 3.17 -10.16 -8.81
N LEU A 266 3.36 -9.23 -9.75
CA LEU A 266 2.23 -8.59 -10.44
C LEU A 266 1.78 -9.32 -11.71
N ASP A 267 2.47 -10.38 -12.12
CA ASP A 267 2.20 -11.11 -13.37
C ASP A 267 2.05 -10.13 -14.55
N GLU A 268 0.88 -10.13 -15.18
CA GLU A 268 0.50 -9.27 -16.30
C GLU A 268 0.34 -7.80 -15.91
N TRP A 269 -0.04 -7.50 -14.67
CA TRP A 269 -0.24 -6.14 -14.17
C TRP A 269 1.06 -5.36 -14.01
N LYS A 270 2.23 -5.99 -14.20
CA LYS A 270 3.50 -5.25 -14.26
C LYS A 270 3.53 -4.25 -15.42
N ASP A 271 2.92 -4.60 -16.55
CA ASP A 271 2.85 -3.71 -17.71
C ASP A 271 1.96 -2.50 -17.43
N PHE A 272 0.85 -2.73 -16.73
CA PHE A 272 -0.01 -1.67 -16.20
C PHE A 272 0.78 -0.75 -15.26
N PHE A 273 1.49 -1.33 -14.28
CA PHE A 273 2.32 -0.58 -13.34
C PHE A 273 3.39 0.25 -14.05
N TYR A 274 4.07 -0.29 -15.07
CA TYR A 274 5.10 0.43 -15.81
C TYR A 274 4.55 1.50 -16.76
N ALA A 275 3.33 1.33 -17.28
CA ALA A 275 2.65 2.38 -18.04
C ALA A 275 2.30 3.58 -17.12
N ILE A 276 1.91 3.28 -15.89
CA ILE A 276 1.62 4.25 -14.83
C ILE A 276 2.88 4.91 -14.26
N ASN A 277 3.95 4.15 -14.14
CA ASN A 277 5.23 4.60 -13.59
C ASN A 277 6.37 4.30 -14.57
N PRO A 278 6.50 5.07 -15.67
CA PRO A 278 7.53 4.85 -16.67
C PRO A 278 8.96 5.07 -16.11
N VAL A 279 9.08 5.79 -15.00
CA VAL A 279 10.36 5.97 -14.29
C VAL A 279 10.81 4.65 -13.68
N ALA A 280 9.91 3.89 -13.04
CA ALA A 280 10.23 2.57 -12.51
C ALA A 280 10.69 1.60 -13.60
N LYS A 281 10.15 1.69 -14.82
CA LYS A 281 10.61 0.87 -15.96
C LYS A 281 12.07 1.13 -16.34
N LYS A 282 12.57 2.36 -16.14
CA LYS A 282 13.97 2.73 -16.44
C LYS A 282 14.94 2.31 -15.35
N VAL A 283 14.45 2.04 -14.14
CA VAL A 283 15.28 1.59 -13.02
C VAL A 283 15.42 0.07 -13.13
N ALA A 284 16.65 -0.43 -13.22
CA ALA A 284 16.89 -1.87 -13.27
C ALA A 284 16.42 -2.52 -11.96
N ALA A 285 15.52 -3.51 -12.03
CA ALA A 285 15.10 -4.32 -10.89
C ALA A 285 16.24 -5.22 -10.34
N GLY A 286 17.33 -5.38 -11.08
CA GLY A 286 18.38 -6.34 -10.76
C GLY A 286 17.93 -7.79 -10.99
N ASN A 287 18.69 -8.75 -10.46
CA ASN A 287 18.33 -10.17 -10.57
C ASN A 287 17.20 -10.52 -9.59
N VAL A 288 16.12 -11.11 -10.10
CA VAL A 288 14.95 -11.57 -9.33
C VAL A 288 14.67 -13.07 -9.51
N THR A 289 15.62 -13.83 -10.08
CA THR A 289 15.45 -15.25 -10.42
C THR A 289 15.11 -16.08 -9.19
N GLU A 290 15.85 -15.93 -8.09
CA GLU A 290 15.61 -16.67 -6.84
C GLU A 290 14.20 -16.40 -6.28
N ARG A 291 13.70 -15.16 -6.38
CA ARG A 291 12.34 -14.80 -5.93
C ARG A 291 11.27 -15.43 -6.80
N LYS A 292 11.50 -15.51 -8.12
CA LYS A 292 10.60 -16.22 -9.06
C LYS A 292 10.60 -17.72 -8.82
N GLU A 293 11.75 -18.33 -8.54
CA GLU A 293 11.86 -19.74 -8.19
C GLU A 293 11.19 -20.08 -6.86
N LEU A 294 11.37 -19.23 -5.86
CA LEU A 294 10.65 -19.34 -4.58
C LEU A 294 9.14 -19.31 -4.78
N ARG A 295 8.62 -18.36 -5.58
CA ARG A 295 7.19 -18.29 -5.91
C ARG A 295 6.67 -19.57 -6.56
N LYS A 296 7.45 -20.16 -7.48
CA LYS A 296 7.12 -21.46 -8.10
C LYS A 296 7.14 -22.60 -7.09
N LYS A 297 8.18 -22.68 -6.24
CA LYS A 297 8.35 -23.71 -5.22
C LYS A 297 7.22 -23.71 -4.19
N LEU A 298 6.71 -22.53 -3.84
CA LEU A 298 5.60 -22.37 -2.90
C LEU A 298 4.22 -22.57 -3.56
N HIS A 299 4.15 -22.85 -4.86
CA HIS A 299 2.91 -23.03 -5.62
C HIS A 299 1.92 -21.85 -5.43
N CYS A 300 2.45 -20.64 -5.44
CA CYS A 300 1.65 -19.45 -5.17
C CYS A 300 0.62 -19.20 -6.28
N LYS A 301 -0.53 -18.63 -5.89
CA LYS A 301 -1.60 -18.19 -6.79
C LYS A 301 -1.16 -17.03 -7.69
N SER A 302 -1.96 -16.76 -8.73
CA SER A 302 -1.76 -15.61 -9.60
C SER A 302 -2.18 -14.31 -8.94
N PHE A 303 -1.67 -13.21 -9.47
CA PHE A 303 -2.05 -11.87 -9.02
C PHE A 303 -3.50 -11.54 -9.38
N ARG A 304 -4.01 -12.07 -10.49
CA ARG A 304 -5.44 -12.05 -10.81
C ARG A 304 -6.28 -12.65 -9.68
N TRP A 305 -5.89 -13.84 -9.20
CA TRP A 305 -6.58 -14.48 -8.07
C TRP A 305 -6.55 -13.60 -6.82
N TYR A 306 -5.42 -12.93 -6.53
CA TYR A 306 -5.31 -12.01 -5.40
C TYR A 306 -6.31 -10.84 -5.52
N LEU A 307 -6.41 -10.20 -6.68
CA LEU A 307 -7.36 -9.11 -6.89
C LEU A 307 -8.82 -9.61 -6.83
N GLU A 308 -9.13 -10.79 -7.34
CA GLU A 308 -10.50 -11.32 -7.35
C GLU A 308 -10.96 -11.80 -5.94
N ASN A 309 -10.06 -12.37 -5.15
CA ASN A 309 -10.43 -13.08 -3.91
C ASN A 309 -10.03 -12.33 -2.64
N ILE A 310 -8.91 -11.61 -2.66
CA ILE A 310 -8.37 -10.94 -1.47
C ILE A 310 -8.74 -9.47 -1.50
N TYR A 311 -8.52 -8.79 -2.64
CA TYR A 311 -8.74 -7.35 -2.77
C TYR A 311 -9.66 -6.95 -3.94
N PRO A 312 -10.92 -7.44 -3.98
CA PRO A 312 -11.88 -7.11 -5.04
C PRO A 312 -12.31 -5.63 -5.03
N GLU A 313 -12.08 -4.92 -3.93
CA GLU A 313 -12.32 -3.48 -3.80
C GLU A 313 -11.13 -2.62 -4.29
N SER A 314 -10.07 -3.27 -4.78
CA SER A 314 -8.93 -2.59 -5.39
C SER A 314 -9.38 -1.67 -6.53
N GLN A 315 -8.75 -0.50 -6.60
CA GLN A 315 -8.93 0.42 -7.72
C GLN A 315 -8.16 -0.04 -8.96
N MET A 316 -7.31 -1.05 -8.86
CA MET A 316 -6.64 -1.59 -10.02
C MET A 316 -7.63 -2.43 -10.84
N PRO A 317 -7.89 -2.07 -12.11
CA PRO A 317 -8.89 -2.77 -12.90
C PRO A 317 -8.47 -4.21 -13.18
N LEU A 318 -9.43 -5.13 -13.05
CA LEU A 318 -9.27 -6.52 -13.48
C LEU A 318 -9.26 -6.62 -15.01
N ASP A 319 -10.27 -6.02 -15.64
CA ASP A 319 -10.44 -5.98 -17.09
C ASP A 319 -10.69 -4.53 -17.55
N TYR A 320 -9.97 -4.10 -18.59
CA TYR A 320 -10.08 -2.78 -19.17
C TYR A 320 -9.91 -2.81 -20.70
N TYR A 321 -10.65 -1.97 -21.40
CA TYR A 321 -10.59 -1.84 -22.86
C TYR A 321 -9.41 -0.98 -23.31
N HIS A 322 -9.06 0.05 -22.54
CA HIS A 322 -7.99 0.98 -22.86
C HIS A 322 -7.21 1.38 -21.61
N LEU A 323 -5.89 1.56 -21.78
CA LEU A 323 -4.99 2.17 -20.81
C LEU A 323 -4.05 3.12 -21.52
N GLY A 324 -4.06 4.39 -21.13
CA GLY A 324 -3.17 5.41 -21.67
C GLY A 324 -3.81 6.78 -21.69
N GLU A 325 -3.28 7.64 -22.56
CA GLU A 325 -3.83 8.97 -22.81
C GLU A 325 -5.18 8.89 -23.55
N ILE A 326 -6.02 9.89 -23.31
CA ILE A 326 -7.29 10.11 -24.01
C ILE A 326 -7.19 11.47 -24.67
N ARG A 327 -7.07 11.48 -26.01
CA ARG A 327 -6.73 12.67 -26.79
C ARG A 327 -7.93 13.21 -27.57
N ASN A 328 -8.23 14.48 -27.44
CA ASN A 328 -9.22 15.15 -28.27
C ASN A 328 -8.65 15.44 -29.67
N GLU A 329 -9.36 15.05 -30.73
CA GLU A 329 -8.84 15.15 -32.10
C GLU A 329 -8.80 16.60 -32.61
N PHE A 330 -9.81 17.42 -32.27
CA PHE A 330 -9.86 18.82 -32.71
C PHE A 330 -8.76 19.69 -32.07
N THR A 331 -8.53 19.54 -30.77
CA THR A 331 -7.58 20.38 -30.03
C THR A 331 -6.17 19.79 -29.93
N ASN A 332 -5.99 18.50 -30.24
CA ASN A 332 -4.77 17.74 -29.94
C ASN A 332 -4.32 17.81 -28.47
N LYS A 333 -5.26 18.08 -27.56
CA LYS A 333 -5.04 18.06 -26.11
C LYS A 333 -5.52 16.74 -25.51
N CYS A 334 -4.90 16.34 -24.41
CA CYS A 334 -5.22 15.12 -23.69
C CYS A 334 -5.94 15.43 -22.39
N LEU A 335 -6.84 14.54 -21.95
CA LEU A 335 -7.37 14.60 -20.59
C LEU A 335 -6.21 14.54 -19.59
N ASP A 336 -6.33 15.37 -18.56
CA ASP A 336 -5.28 15.58 -17.57
C ASP A 336 -5.90 15.80 -16.19
N THR A 337 -5.41 15.07 -15.21
CA THR A 337 -5.82 15.22 -13.82
C THR A 337 -5.18 16.44 -13.15
N TYR A 338 -4.09 16.99 -13.67
CA TYR A 338 -3.34 18.13 -13.10
C TYR A 338 -2.95 17.94 -11.62
N ASN A 339 -2.81 16.69 -11.16
CA ASN A 339 -2.65 16.36 -9.75
C ASN A 339 -3.77 16.91 -8.84
N ARG A 340 -4.95 17.17 -9.42
CA ARG A 340 -6.13 17.63 -8.70
C ARG A 340 -6.69 16.51 -7.83
N LYS A 341 -7.29 16.90 -6.71
CA LYS A 341 -7.88 16.03 -5.70
C LYS A 341 -9.31 15.65 -6.07
N SER A 342 -9.83 14.63 -5.39
CA SER A 342 -11.25 14.24 -5.49
C SER A 342 -12.16 15.44 -5.18
N GLY A 343 -13.15 15.67 -6.03
CA GLY A 343 -14.09 16.79 -5.99
C GLY A 343 -13.75 17.95 -6.94
N GLU A 344 -12.52 18.00 -7.45
CA GLU A 344 -12.08 19.04 -8.40
C GLU A 344 -12.38 18.65 -9.84
N ASN A 345 -12.43 19.65 -10.73
CA ASN A 345 -12.72 19.42 -12.15
C ASN A 345 -11.59 18.66 -12.84
N VAL A 346 -11.90 17.79 -13.80
CA VAL A 346 -10.89 17.30 -14.75
C VAL A 346 -10.46 18.44 -15.69
N ALA A 347 -9.29 18.33 -16.30
CA ALA A 347 -8.86 19.30 -17.31
C ALA A 347 -8.36 18.61 -18.58
N VAL A 348 -7.96 19.43 -19.55
CA VAL A 348 -7.14 19.01 -20.69
C VAL A 348 -5.86 19.83 -20.76
N SER A 349 -4.78 19.21 -21.22
CA SER A 349 -3.49 19.86 -21.44
C SER A 349 -2.81 19.31 -22.70
N HIS A 350 -1.63 19.83 -23.04
CA HIS A 350 -0.87 19.29 -24.17
C HIS A 350 -0.51 17.82 -23.90
N CYS A 351 -0.76 16.96 -24.89
CA CYS A 351 -0.36 15.55 -24.79
C CYS A 351 1.17 15.47 -24.72
N HIS A 352 1.70 14.95 -23.62
CA HIS A 352 3.15 14.77 -23.45
C HIS A 352 3.60 13.32 -23.74
N GLY A 353 2.69 12.47 -24.23
CA GLY A 353 2.94 11.04 -24.49
C GLY A 353 3.03 10.20 -23.21
N MET A 354 3.54 8.96 -23.31
CA MET A 354 3.76 8.04 -22.16
C MET A 354 5.19 8.09 -21.56
N GLY A 355 6.06 9.01 -21.99
CA GLY A 355 7.43 9.16 -21.44
C GLY A 355 7.67 10.46 -20.65
N GLY A 356 8.12 10.34 -19.38
CA GLY A 356 8.47 11.49 -18.52
C GLY A 356 7.97 11.36 -17.07
N ASN A 357 8.30 12.34 -16.21
CA ASN A 357 7.94 12.32 -14.78
C ASN A 357 6.51 12.83 -14.49
N GLN A 358 5.87 13.54 -15.44
CA GLN A 358 4.52 14.08 -15.28
C GLN A 358 3.44 13.18 -15.90
N ASN A 359 3.85 12.07 -16.53
CA ASN A 359 2.98 11.37 -17.46
C ASN A 359 1.81 10.65 -16.82
N PHE A 360 1.93 10.33 -15.54
CA PHE A 360 0.87 9.71 -14.76
C PHE A 360 -0.43 10.51 -14.77
N PHE A 361 -0.37 11.85 -14.83
CA PHE A 361 -1.57 12.67 -14.74
C PHE A 361 -2.48 12.58 -15.97
N GLN A 362 -1.97 12.07 -17.08
CA GLN A 362 -2.72 11.83 -18.32
C GLN A 362 -2.99 10.34 -18.58
N VAL A 363 -2.70 9.44 -17.63
CA VAL A 363 -3.04 8.02 -17.82
C VAL A 363 -4.41 7.72 -17.23
N PHE A 364 -5.29 7.25 -18.09
CA PHE A 364 -6.64 6.78 -17.75
C PHE A 364 -6.81 5.33 -18.18
N ALA A 365 -7.61 4.59 -17.40
CA ALA A 365 -8.10 3.27 -17.76
C ALA A 365 -9.60 3.36 -18.07
N TYR A 366 -10.02 2.83 -19.22
CA TYR A 366 -11.43 2.62 -19.53
C TYR A 366 -11.81 1.17 -19.23
N THR A 367 -12.62 0.96 -18.19
CA THR A 367 -12.85 -0.37 -17.61
C THR A 367 -14.08 -1.07 -18.18
N LYS A 368 -14.19 -2.40 -17.98
CA LYS A 368 -15.38 -3.18 -18.34
C LYS A 368 -16.66 -2.70 -17.63
N ARG A 369 -16.53 -1.98 -16.51
CA ARG A 369 -17.65 -1.35 -15.78
C ARG A 369 -18.10 -0.02 -16.40
N LYS A 370 -17.62 0.31 -17.60
CA LYS A 370 -17.90 1.58 -18.28
C LYS A 370 -17.47 2.79 -17.45
N GLN A 371 -16.30 2.70 -16.80
CA GLN A 371 -15.73 3.81 -16.00
C GLN A 371 -14.43 4.28 -16.64
N ILE A 372 -14.23 5.60 -16.68
CA ILE A 372 -12.94 6.22 -17.06
C ILE A 372 -12.26 6.65 -15.76
N MET A 373 -11.18 5.98 -15.39
CA MET A 373 -10.54 6.15 -14.09
C MET A 373 -9.05 6.47 -14.18
N SER A 374 -8.53 7.16 -13.17
CA SER A 374 -7.12 7.47 -12.96
C SER A 374 -6.81 7.37 -11.46
N ASP A 375 -5.96 6.41 -11.09
CA ASP A 375 -5.67 6.03 -9.69
C ASP A 375 -6.97 5.66 -8.93
N ASP A 376 -7.32 6.42 -7.89
CA ASP A 376 -8.52 6.21 -7.08
C ASP A 376 -9.74 7.03 -7.56
N ASN A 377 -9.57 7.85 -8.60
CA ASN A 377 -10.60 8.77 -9.09
C ASN A 377 -11.19 8.32 -10.42
N CYS A 378 -12.48 8.53 -10.58
CA CYS A 378 -13.26 8.32 -11.79
C CYS A 378 -13.76 9.66 -12.32
N LEU A 379 -13.96 9.76 -13.64
CA LEU A 379 -14.70 10.86 -14.22
C LEU A 379 -16.16 10.80 -13.75
N ASP A 380 -16.65 11.91 -13.24
CA ASP A 380 -17.96 12.04 -12.62
C ASP A 380 -18.68 13.27 -13.17
N ALA A 381 -19.92 13.09 -13.60
CA ALA A 381 -20.79 14.17 -14.05
C ALA A 381 -22.12 14.15 -13.31
N SER A 382 -22.14 14.81 -12.14
CA SER A 382 -23.35 14.95 -11.32
C SER A 382 -24.44 15.83 -11.95
N SER A 383 -24.08 16.69 -12.89
CA SER A 383 -24.97 17.68 -13.50
C SER A 383 -25.07 17.50 -15.00
N TYR A 384 -26.27 17.68 -15.57
CA TYR A 384 -26.56 17.49 -16.99
C TYR A 384 -25.69 18.33 -17.94
N ARG A 385 -25.16 19.48 -17.49
CA ARG A 385 -24.29 20.37 -18.29
C ARG A 385 -22.86 20.48 -17.74
N GLY A 386 -22.45 19.56 -16.87
CA GLY A 386 -21.13 19.58 -16.22
C GLY A 386 -21.06 20.50 -14.98
N PRO A 387 -19.84 20.74 -14.45
CA PRO A 387 -18.55 20.29 -14.97
C PRO A 387 -18.28 18.80 -14.72
N VAL A 388 -17.40 18.21 -15.53
CA VAL A 388 -16.87 16.87 -15.26
C VAL A 388 -15.79 16.96 -14.19
N LYS A 389 -15.93 16.14 -13.14
CA LYS A 389 -15.07 16.14 -11.97
C LYS A 389 -14.31 14.83 -11.84
N LEU A 390 -13.19 14.89 -11.12
CA LEU A 390 -12.50 13.72 -10.61
C LEU A 390 -13.11 13.41 -9.25
N VAL A 391 -13.82 12.30 -9.12
CA VAL A 391 -14.41 11.88 -7.84
C VAL A 391 -13.97 10.46 -7.56
N ARG A 392 -13.74 10.14 -6.29
CA ARG A 392 -13.40 8.77 -5.89
C ARG A 392 -14.35 7.75 -6.52
N CYS A 393 -13.78 6.73 -7.16
CA CYS A 393 -14.57 5.69 -7.81
C CYS A 393 -15.43 4.95 -6.79
N HIS A 394 -16.75 4.97 -6.97
CA HIS A 394 -17.69 4.31 -6.05
C HIS A 394 -18.30 3.03 -6.62
N GLY A 395 -18.18 2.79 -7.92
CA GLY A 395 -18.62 1.53 -8.56
C GLY A 395 -20.14 1.30 -8.55
N MET A 396 -20.94 2.32 -8.24
CA MET A 396 -22.42 2.23 -8.19
C MET A 396 -23.08 2.59 -9.53
N GLY A 397 -22.31 2.84 -10.60
CA GLY A 397 -22.84 3.30 -11.88
C GLY A 397 -23.37 4.74 -11.83
N GLY A 398 -24.32 5.07 -12.71
CA GLY A 398 -24.96 6.40 -12.74
C GLY A 398 -24.03 7.49 -13.27
N ASN A 399 -23.71 8.47 -12.42
CA ASN A 399 -22.91 9.66 -12.76
C ASN A 399 -21.42 9.38 -13.06
N GLN A 400 -20.93 8.15 -12.83
CA GLN A 400 -19.59 7.70 -13.19
C GLN A 400 -19.55 6.72 -14.36
N MET A 401 -20.66 6.57 -15.09
CA MET A 401 -20.78 5.61 -16.19
C MET A 401 -20.66 6.32 -17.55
N TRP A 402 -19.73 5.83 -18.37
CA TRP A 402 -19.33 6.39 -19.65
C TRP A 402 -19.29 5.31 -20.72
N GLU A 403 -19.95 5.55 -21.84
CA GLU A 403 -19.93 4.68 -23.01
C GLU A 403 -18.98 5.26 -24.05
N TYR A 404 -18.03 4.45 -24.49
CA TYR A 404 -17.12 4.82 -25.57
C TYR A 404 -17.50 4.07 -26.83
N ASP A 405 -17.83 4.82 -27.90
CA ASP A 405 -18.08 4.26 -29.22
C ASP A 405 -16.76 4.16 -29.99
N GLU A 406 -16.34 2.96 -30.41
CA GLU A 406 -15.07 2.78 -31.13
C GLU A 406 -15.10 3.30 -32.58
N GLN A 407 -16.28 3.37 -33.20
CA GLN A 407 -16.46 3.83 -34.58
C GLN A 407 -16.49 5.36 -34.62
N GLU A 408 -17.37 5.96 -33.83
CA GLU A 408 -17.55 7.41 -33.73
C GLU A 408 -16.47 8.07 -32.86
N LYS A 409 -15.78 7.28 -32.02
CA LYS A 409 -14.75 7.73 -31.05
C LYS A 409 -15.29 8.80 -30.10
N THR A 410 -16.56 8.70 -29.72
CA THR A 410 -17.23 9.61 -28.80
C THR A 410 -17.27 9.00 -27.40
N ILE A 411 -17.19 9.85 -26.38
CA ILE A 411 -17.35 9.46 -24.97
C ILE A 411 -18.69 10.02 -24.50
N GLN A 412 -19.70 9.17 -24.38
CA GLN A 412 -21.03 9.52 -23.93
C GLN A 412 -21.20 9.25 -22.43
N HIS A 413 -21.68 10.22 -21.69
CA HIS A 413 -22.12 10.05 -20.32
C HIS A 413 -23.50 9.39 -20.29
N VAL A 414 -23.58 8.17 -19.74
CA VAL A 414 -24.77 7.31 -19.85
C VAL A 414 -25.99 7.97 -19.21
N ASN A 415 -25.84 8.59 -18.03
CA ASN A 415 -26.98 9.14 -17.29
C ASN A 415 -27.58 10.41 -17.95
N SER A 416 -26.77 11.22 -18.64
CA SER A 416 -27.26 12.42 -19.33
C SER A 416 -27.46 12.24 -20.84
N GLY A 417 -27.00 11.13 -21.43
CA GLY A 417 -27.00 10.95 -22.88
C GLY A 417 -26.13 11.96 -23.65
N LYS A 418 -25.28 12.71 -22.95
CA LYS A 418 -24.45 13.78 -23.52
C LYS A 418 -23.04 13.33 -23.78
N CYS A 419 -22.39 13.93 -24.77
CA CYS A 419 -21.02 13.63 -25.13
C CYS A 419 -20.04 14.59 -24.46
N LEU A 420 -18.87 14.06 -24.10
CA LEU A 420 -17.73 14.84 -23.65
C LEU A 420 -17.23 15.67 -24.83
N ASP A 421 -17.11 16.98 -24.63
CA ASP A 421 -16.71 17.93 -25.66
C ASP A 421 -15.47 18.70 -25.19
N LYS A 422 -14.76 19.29 -26.15
CA LYS A 422 -13.58 20.12 -25.90
C LYS A 422 -13.93 21.31 -25.00
N PRO A 423 -12.94 21.93 -24.36
CA PRO A 423 -13.16 23.14 -23.60
C PRO A 423 -13.72 24.32 -24.42
N GLU A 424 -14.51 25.16 -23.76
CA GLU A 424 -15.04 26.40 -24.32
C GLU A 424 -14.00 27.53 -24.22
N SER A 425 -14.14 28.57 -25.04
CA SER A 425 -13.19 29.70 -25.05
C SER A 425 -13.07 30.42 -23.69
N LYS A 426 -14.11 30.34 -22.84
CA LYS A 426 -14.11 30.95 -21.50
C LYS A 426 -13.18 30.25 -20.51
N ASP A 427 -12.99 28.94 -20.68
CA ASP A 427 -12.11 28.11 -19.87
C ASP A 427 -11.48 27.07 -20.80
N PRO A 428 -10.29 27.35 -21.37
CA PRO A 428 -9.66 26.52 -22.37
C PRO A 428 -9.08 25.21 -21.81
N THR A 429 -9.29 24.95 -20.51
CA THR A 429 -8.78 23.76 -19.80
C THR A 429 -9.88 22.80 -19.38
N LEU A 430 -11.13 23.26 -19.25
CA LEU A 430 -12.22 22.45 -18.71
C LEU A 430 -13.06 21.80 -19.82
N PRO A 431 -13.02 20.46 -20.01
CA PRO A 431 -13.94 19.80 -20.92
C PRO A 431 -15.38 19.87 -20.38
N VAL A 432 -16.35 19.89 -21.30
CA VAL A 432 -17.77 20.10 -20.96
C VAL A 432 -18.64 18.98 -21.54
N LEU A 433 -19.89 18.89 -21.07
CA LEU A 433 -20.88 17.97 -21.63
C LEU A 433 -21.83 18.72 -22.55
N LYS A 434 -21.95 18.26 -23.80
CA LYS A 434 -22.88 18.81 -24.81
C LYS A 434 -23.72 17.71 -25.44
N ASP A 435 -24.79 18.11 -26.12
CA ASP A 435 -25.57 17.17 -26.92
C ASP A 435 -24.66 16.52 -27.97
N CYS A 436 -24.81 15.21 -28.14
CA CYS A 436 -23.97 14.46 -29.07
C CYS A 436 -24.30 14.90 -30.50
N ASP A 437 -23.32 15.44 -31.21
CA ASP A 437 -23.48 16.01 -32.56
C ASP A 437 -22.52 15.44 -33.60
N GLY A 438 -21.64 14.52 -33.20
CA GLY A 438 -20.64 13.90 -34.08
C GLY A 438 -19.56 14.87 -34.56
N SER A 439 -19.46 16.07 -33.98
CA SER A 439 -18.45 17.04 -34.35
C SER A 439 -17.05 16.57 -33.95
N LEU A 440 -16.03 17.08 -34.67
CA LEU A 440 -14.62 16.79 -34.37
C LEU A 440 -14.23 17.17 -32.93
N SER A 441 -14.96 18.09 -32.30
CA SER A 441 -14.69 18.49 -30.91
C SER A 441 -15.12 17.46 -29.88
N GLN A 442 -16.01 16.52 -30.25
CA GLN A 442 -16.45 15.40 -29.41
C GLN A 442 -15.71 14.09 -29.70
N ILE A 443 -14.75 14.10 -30.63
CA ILE A 443 -13.93 12.94 -30.95
C ILE A 443 -12.76 12.85 -29.96
N TRP A 444 -12.74 11.75 -29.20
CA TRP A 444 -11.70 11.41 -28.21
C TRP A 444 -11.05 10.09 -28.58
N ILE A 445 -9.77 10.15 -28.92
CA ILE A 445 -8.97 9.01 -29.32
C ILE A 445 -8.38 8.31 -28.10
N MET A 446 -8.79 7.06 -27.91
CA MET A 446 -8.16 6.10 -27.01
C MET A 446 -7.23 5.18 -27.79
N LYS A 447 -5.94 5.53 -27.90
CA LYS A 447 -4.90 4.72 -28.59
C LYS A 447 -4.11 3.90 -27.56
N GLY A 448 -4.57 2.70 -27.26
CA GLY A 448 -3.90 1.80 -26.31
C GLY A 448 -2.86 0.94 -26.99
N LYS A 449 -1.61 0.95 -26.48
CA LYS A 449 -0.61 -0.10 -26.82
C LYS A 449 -0.91 -1.41 -26.09
N PHE A 450 -1.70 -1.35 -25.03
CA PHE A 450 -2.02 -2.45 -24.15
C PHE A 450 -3.50 -2.82 -24.32
N LYS A 451 -3.79 -3.75 -25.23
CA LYS A 451 -5.08 -4.46 -25.27
C LYS A 451 -5.01 -5.60 -24.26
N TRP A 452 -5.28 -5.32 -22.99
CA TRP A 452 -5.45 -6.39 -21.99
C TRP A 452 -6.87 -6.93 -22.10
N GLN A 453 -6.97 -8.26 -22.24
CA GLN A 453 -8.11 -8.98 -22.80
C GLN A 453 -9.43 -8.71 -22.07
N VAL A 454 -10.33 -7.99 -22.72
CA VAL A 454 -11.75 -8.36 -22.67
C VAL A 454 -11.93 -9.37 -23.80
N SER A 455 -11.88 -10.66 -23.46
CA SER A 455 -12.42 -11.72 -24.32
C SER A 455 -13.94 -11.71 -24.29
#